data_AF-A0A4Q7FVG7-F1
#
_entry.id   AF-A0A4Q7FVG7-F1
#
_cell.length_a   1.000
_cell.length_b   1.000
_cell.length_c   1.000
_cell.angle_alpha   90.00
_cell.angle_beta   90.00
_cell.angle_gamma   90.00
#
_symmetry.space_group_name_H-M   'P 1'
#
loop_
_entity.id
_entity.type
_entity.pdbx_description
1 polymer ?
#
loop_
_entity_poly.entity_id
_entity_poly.type
_entity_poly.pdbx_seq_one_letter_code
_entity_poly.pdbx_strand_id
1 'polypeptide(L)' 'MEIHIAGTRPTRRGPAEYFTGTVLQDPVIMAPAPARLNSSRVSFE' A
#
# COMPACT_ATOMS: atom_id res chain seq x y z
N MET A 1 12.20 -15.14 -7.54
CA MET A 1 10.93 -15.15 -6.78
C MET A 1 11.14 -14.28 -5.56
N GLU A 2 10.30 -13.26 -5.38
CA GLU A 2 10.37 -12.34 -4.23
C GLU A 2 9.11 -12.53 -3.39
N ILE A 3 9.27 -12.78 -2.10
CA ILE A 3 8.17 -13.04 -1.17
C ILE A 3 8.25 -12.01 -0.06
N HIS A 4 7.16 -11.26 0.12
CA HIS A 4 7.01 -10.37 1.26
C HIS A 4 6.04 -11.01 2.24
N ILE A 5 6.53 -11.35 3.44
CA ILE A 5 5.71 -11.95 4.49
C ILE A 5 4.77 -10.87 5.04
N ALA A 6 3.54 -11.26 5.42
CA ALA A 6 2.58 -10.36 6.05
C ALA A 6 3.21 -9.62 7.24
N GLY A 7 2.99 -8.30 7.31
CA GLY A 7 3.53 -7.44 8.37
C GLY A 7 4.98 -6.96 8.19
N THR A 8 5.72 -7.44 7.18
CA THR A 8 7.10 -6.97 6.93
C THR A 8 7.18 -5.60 6.25
N ARG A 9 6.10 -5.17 5.60
CA ARG A 9 6.01 -3.85 4.97
C ARG A 9 5.29 -2.87 5.90
N PRO A 10 5.83 -1.67 6.11
CA PRO A 10 5.26 -0.72 7.05
C PRO A 10 3.92 -0.17 6.54
N THR A 11 2.94 -0.13 7.43
CA THR A 11 1.72 0.67 7.25
C THR A 11 2.08 2.15 7.16
N ARG A 12 1.45 2.88 6.24
CA ARG A 12 1.66 4.31 6.03
C ARG A 12 0.34 5.05 6.18
N ARG A 13 0.38 6.31 6.61
CA ARG A 13 -0.81 7.17 6.54
C ARG A 13 -1.05 7.57 5.07
N GLY A 14 -2.30 7.48 4.63
CA GLY A 14 -2.72 7.91 3.30
C GLY A 14 -2.44 9.42 3.11
N PRO A 15 -2.06 9.85 1.89
CA PRO A 15 -1.80 11.27 1.62
C PRO A 15 -3.06 12.13 1.88
N ALA A 16 -2.90 13.24 2.59
CA ALA A 16 -4.02 14.15 2.90
C ALA A 16 -4.60 14.84 1.65
N GLU A 17 -3.85 14.88 0.54
CA GLU A 17 -4.32 15.35 -0.76
C GLU A 17 -5.35 14.41 -1.42
N TYR A 18 -5.38 13.13 -1.04
CA TYR A 18 -6.28 12.13 -1.60
C TYR A 18 -7.37 11.66 -0.63
N PHE A 19 -7.20 11.91 0.66
CA PHE A 19 -8.08 11.40 1.71
C PHE A 19 -8.42 12.47 2.74
N THR A 20 -9.68 12.47 3.17
CA THR A 20 -10.15 13.23 4.35
C THR A 20 -10.30 12.27 5.53
N GLY A 21 -9.76 12.62 6.70
CA GLY A 21 -9.82 11.80 7.91
C GLY A 21 -8.57 10.93 8.12
N THR A 22 -8.66 9.94 9.02
CA THR A 22 -7.57 9.00 9.26
C THR A 22 -7.67 7.83 8.30
N VAL A 23 -6.74 7.76 7.36
CA VAL A 23 -6.63 6.66 6.40
C VAL A 23 -5.25 6.02 6.52
N LEU A 24 -5.24 4.69 6.60
CA LEU A 24 -4.04 3.87 6.63
C LEU A 24 -3.92 3.05 5.34
N GLN A 25 -2.70 2.89 4.85
CA GLN A 25 -2.37 2.19 3.62
C GLN A 25 -1.25 1.18 3.85
N ASP A 26 -1.51 -0.07 3.51
CA ASP A 26 -0.54 -1.18 3.55
C ASP A 26 -0.17 -1.61 2.11
N PRO A 27 1.08 -1.41 1.66
CA PRO A 27 1.49 -1.78 0.31
C PRO A 27 1.55 -3.30 0.08
N VAL A 28 0.77 -3.81 -0.87
CA VAL A 28 0.69 -5.25 -1.19
C VAL A 28 1.63 -5.64 -2.32
N ILE A 29 1.61 -4.92 -3.45
CA ILE A 29 2.50 -5.18 -4.58
C ILE A 29 2.79 -3.90 -5.36
N MET A 30 4.02 -3.77 -5.84
CA MET A 30 4.41 -2.81 -6.85
C MET A 30 5.21 -3.59 -7.90
N ALA A 31 4.59 -3.90 -9.03
CA ALA A 31 5.23 -4.75 -10.02
C ALA A 31 6.37 -4.00 -10.72
N PRO A 32 7.52 -4.65 -10.97
CA PRO A 32 8.60 -4.03 -11.72
C PRO A 32 8.19 -3.83 -13.19
N ALA A 33 8.80 -2.85 -13.85
CA ALA A 33 8.62 -2.65 -15.29
C ALA A 33 8.95 -3.94 -16.08
N PRO A 34 8.20 -4.27 -17.15
CA PRO A 34 7.18 -3.47 -17.83
C PRO A 34 5.76 -3.61 -17.25
N ALA A 35 5.57 -4.44 -16.22
CA ALA A 35 4.28 -4.60 -15.60
C ALA A 35 3.83 -3.31 -14.89
N ARG A 36 2.52 -3.06 -14.89
CA ARG A 36 1.92 -1.82 -14.35
C ARG A 36 1.02 -2.06 -13.15
N LEU A 37 0.94 -3.30 -12.67
CA LEU A 37 0.09 -3.68 -11.55
C LEU A 37 0.67 -3.15 -10.24
N ASN A 38 -0.13 -2.34 -9.53
CA ASN A 38 0.14 -1.92 -8.16
C ASN A 38 -1.11 -2.16 -7.32
N SER A 39 -0.93 -2.56 -6.06
CA SER A 39 -2.03 -2.73 -5.10
C SER A 39 -1.61 -2.37 -3.69
N SER A 40 -2.54 -1.79 -2.93
CA SER A 40 -2.43 -1.51 -1.51
C SER A 40 -3.75 -1.80 -0.82
N ARG A 41 -3.71 -2.31 0.41
CA ARG A 41 -4.88 -2.39 1.29
C ARG A 41 -5.07 -1.03 1.95
N VAL A 42 -6.30 -0.52 1.97
CA VAL A 42 -6.63 0.76 2.59
C VAL A 42 -7.64 0.53 3.70
N SER A 43 -7.41 1.14 4.86
CA SER A 43 -8.27 1.11 6.03
C SER A 43 -8.69 2.52 6.41
N PHE A 44 -9.97 2.70 6.72
CA PHE A 44 -10.58 3.97 7.12
C PHE A 44 -11.02 3.84 8.58
N GLU A 45 -10.74 4.86 9.39
CA GLU A 45 -11.23 5.00 10.77
C GLU A 45 -12.45 5.92 10.86
#